data_AF-A0AAF0TWC1-F1
#
_entry.id   AF-A0AAF0TWC1-F1
#
_cell.length_a   1.000
_cell.length_b   1.000
_cell.length_c   1.000
_cell.angle_alpha   90.00
_cell.angle_beta   90.00
_cell.angle_gamma   90.00
#
_symmetry.space_group_name_H-M   'P 1'
#
loop_
_entity.id
_entity.type
_entity.pdbx_description
1 polymer ?
#
loop_
_entity_poly.entity_id
_entity_poly.type
_entity_poly.pdbx_seq_one_letter_code
_entity_poly.pdbx_strand_id
1 'polypeptide(L)'
;MVLSVSVFLIGSPHYIKAKPEGSLFTGLFQVAVAAFRKRHINVQLNYSNDCYYKAPESKLLEPSTDFRCLNRACIIEDPHMELKPDGKASDLWSSAPSNNQPLSIYQLLTVDRHITSQFEIPAGSFGMITVLSLTIWFAFYDRALVPLLSRYTGLPTGISPFSKMGIGLFLGILATVLSAITETIRRNKTINAGFEDDPNAVLNMSSMWFVPQLALYGVAEALNVVGQIEFIYSLLPKTMSSFAAALYTFGLALASLINSLLVSVVDSITSTGGNTSWLATNINRGHLDYYCWLMTFLSVINFFYFLAVCRFTDQHHHDGRSGLFPEAEEEHFANNRFHGASL
;
A
#
# COMPACT_ATOMS: atom_id res chain seq x y z
N MET A 1 14.21 15.65 5.31
CA MET A 1 12.88 16.25 5.06
C MET A 1 12.98 17.53 4.27
N VAL A 2 13.55 18.63 4.81
CA VAL A 2 13.73 19.87 4.03
C VAL A 2 14.57 19.62 2.77
N LEU A 3 15.72 18.96 2.92
CA LEU A 3 16.59 18.59 1.79
C LEU A 3 15.90 17.72 0.72
N SER A 4 15.02 16.79 1.10
CA SER A 4 14.34 15.92 0.12
C SER A 4 13.23 16.65 -0.63
N VAL A 5 12.49 17.53 0.06
CA VAL A 5 11.46 18.38 -0.57
C VAL A 5 12.12 19.41 -1.50
N SER A 6 13.24 20.01 -1.08
CA SER A 6 14.01 20.92 -1.92
C SER A 6 14.54 20.23 -3.19
N VAL A 7 15.12 19.03 -3.06
CA VAL A 7 15.60 18.26 -4.22
C VAL A 7 14.45 17.87 -5.15
N PHE A 8 13.29 17.47 -4.61
CA PHE A 8 12.11 17.14 -5.41
C PHE A 8 11.55 18.35 -6.16
N LEU A 9 11.46 19.52 -5.52
CA LEU A 9 10.98 20.75 -6.16
C LEU A 9 11.95 21.27 -7.25
N ILE A 10 13.26 21.12 -7.03
CA ILE A 10 14.29 21.46 -8.03
C ILE A 10 14.25 20.49 -9.22
N GLY A 11 14.00 19.20 -8.97
CA GLY A 11 13.92 18.17 -10.01
C GLY A 11 12.58 18.14 -10.77
N SER A 12 11.48 18.56 -10.15
CA SER A 12 10.12 18.59 -10.71
C SER A 12 10.00 19.14 -12.14
N PRO A 13 10.62 20.29 -12.50
CA PRO A 13 10.54 20.83 -13.86
C PRO A 13 11.32 20.01 -14.91
N HIS A 14 12.23 19.12 -14.50
CA HIS A 14 12.98 18.24 -15.39
C HIS A 14 12.31 16.87 -15.59
N TYR A 15 11.20 16.59 -14.89
CA TYR A 15 10.47 15.33 -15.08
C TYR A 15 9.73 15.34 -16.42
N ILE A 16 10.13 14.43 -17.31
CA ILE A 16 9.37 14.10 -18.51
C ILE A 16 8.12 13.34 -18.06
N LYS A 17 6.97 14.00 -18.16
CA LYS A 17 5.65 13.43 -17.83
C LYS A 17 5.22 12.53 -18.97
N ALA A 18 5.65 11.26 -18.95
CA ALA A 18 5.19 10.26 -19.89
C ALA A 18 3.69 9.99 -19.69
N LYS A 19 2.93 9.86 -20.78
CA LYS A 19 1.53 9.45 -20.72
C LYS A 19 1.43 8.03 -20.13
N PRO A 20 0.48 7.76 -19.21
CA PRO A 20 0.36 6.47 -18.56
C PRO A 20 -0.19 5.40 -19.52
N GLU A 21 0.67 4.48 -19.96
CA GLU A 21 0.26 3.28 -20.71
C GLU A 21 -0.15 2.17 -19.74
N GLY A 22 -1.46 1.96 -19.60
CA GLY A 22 -2.07 0.77 -19.00
C GLY A 22 -1.74 0.46 -17.53
N SER A 23 -2.27 -0.67 -17.05
CA SER A 23 -1.94 -1.28 -15.76
C SER A 23 -0.69 -2.15 -15.89
N LEU A 24 0.29 -1.94 -15.01
CA LEU A 24 1.54 -2.73 -14.97
C LEU A 24 1.26 -4.24 -14.79
N PHE A 25 0.18 -4.59 -14.07
CA PHE A 25 -0.20 -5.98 -13.85
C PHE A 25 -0.73 -6.65 -15.12
N THR A 26 -1.51 -5.92 -15.91
CA THR A 26 -1.98 -6.41 -17.19
C THR A 26 -0.78 -6.69 -18.10
N GLY A 27 0.21 -5.80 -18.14
CA GLY A 27 1.47 -6.03 -18.87
C GLY A 27 2.23 -7.27 -18.39
N LEU A 28 2.40 -7.44 -17.08
CA LEU A 28 3.10 -8.61 -16.51
C LEU A 28 2.39 -9.93 -16.80
N PHE A 29 1.06 -9.97 -16.65
CA PHE A 29 0.27 -11.16 -16.97
C PHE A 29 0.25 -11.43 -18.48
N GLN A 30 0.17 -10.39 -19.31
CA GLN A 30 0.25 -10.53 -20.77
C GLN A 30 1.59 -11.15 -21.19
N VAL A 31 2.71 -10.66 -20.65
CA VAL A 31 4.05 -11.19 -20.94
C VAL A 31 4.17 -12.64 -20.47
N ALA A 32 3.67 -12.97 -19.26
CA ALA A 32 3.70 -14.34 -18.75
C ALA A 32 2.83 -15.30 -19.58
N VAL A 33 1.60 -14.91 -19.94
CA VAL A 33 0.68 -15.69 -20.76
C VAL A 33 1.20 -15.84 -22.19
N ALA A 34 1.73 -14.77 -22.80
CA ALA A 34 2.33 -14.80 -24.13
C ALA A 34 3.58 -15.70 -24.16
N ALA A 35 4.48 -15.58 -23.18
CA ALA A 35 5.64 -16.45 -23.04
C ALA A 35 5.25 -17.93 -22.88
N PHE A 36 4.20 -18.20 -22.09
CA PHE A 36 3.70 -19.55 -21.87
C PHE A 36 3.00 -20.14 -23.11
N ARG A 37 2.20 -19.33 -23.82
CA ARG A 37 1.52 -19.74 -25.06
C ARG A 37 2.53 -20.01 -26.18
N LYS A 38 3.56 -19.16 -26.30
CA LYS A 38 4.66 -19.25 -27.27
C LYS A 38 5.78 -20.21 -26.82
N ARG A 39 5.58 -21.01 -25.75
CA ARG A 39 6.56 -22.01 -25.26
C ARG A 39 6.79 -23.19 -26.21
N HIS A 40 5.85 -23.43 -27.13
CA HIS A 40 5.91 -24.53 -28.09
C HIS A 40 6.66 -24.17 -29.39
N ILE A 41 7.02 -22.91 -29.60
CA ILE A 41 7.75 -22.46 -30.79
C ILE A 41 9.22 -22.88 -30.65
N ASN A 42 9.75 -23.66 -31.60
CA ASN A 42 11.15 -24.03 -31.63
C ASN A 42 11.99 -22.85 -32.09
N VAL A 43 12.67 -22.18 -31.14
CA VAL A 43 13.61 -21.08 -31.40
C VAL A 43 14.94 -21.68 -31.86
N GLN A 44 14.96 -22.34 -33.02
CA GLN A 44 16.19 -22.65 -33.73
C GLN A 44 16.36 -21.63 -34.86
N LEU A 45 17.13 -20.59 -34.53
CA LEU A 45 18.04 -19.88 -35.43
C LEU A 45 17.52 -19.59 -36.86
N ASN A 46 16.77 -18.50 -36.98
CA ASN A 46 17.11 -17.52 -38.01
C ASN A 46 17.19 -16.17 -37.30
N TYR A 47 18.41 -15.62 -37.17
CA TYR A 47 18.69 -14.27 -36.67
C TYR A 47 18.22 -13.21 -37.69
N SER A 48 16.97 -13.32 -38.16
CA SER A 48 16.34 -12.23 -38.87
C SER A 48 15.77 -11.29 -37.81
N ASN A 49 16.34 -10.09 -37.73
CA ASN A 49 15.95 -9.03 -36.80
C ASN A 49 14.47 -8.59 -36.92
N ASP A 50 13.73 -9.12 -37.89
CA ASP A 50 12.33 -8.79 -38.19
C ASP A 50 11.31 -9.59 -37.38
N CYS A 51 11.74 -10.63 -36.64
CA CYS A 51 10.82 -11.47 -35.85
C CYS A 51 10.50 -10.91 -34.45
N TYR A 52 11.14 -9.82 -34.03
CA TYR A 52 10.94 -9.23 -32.71
C TYR A 52 10.25 -7.87 -32.80
N TYR A 53 9.39 -7.58 -31.83
CA TYR A 53 8.74 -6.27 -31.73
C TYR A 53 9.78 -5.14 -31.56
N LYS A 54 9.69 -4.12 -32.42
CA LYS A 54 10.61 -2.98 -32.47
C LYS A 54 9.85 -1.68 -32.21
N ALA A 55 10.20 -0.97 -31.14
CA ALA A 55 9.72 0.39 -30.94
C ALA A 55 10.41 1.33 -31.96
N PRO A 56 9.69 2.32 -32.55
CA PRO A 56 10.22 3.16 -33.64
C PRO A 56 11.52 3.91 -33.33
N GLU A 57 11.85 4.11 -32.05
CA GLU A 57 12.98 4.95 -31.60
C GLU A 57 14.01 4.21 -30.70
N SER A 58 13.87 2.90 -30.46
CA SER A 58 14.78 2.17 -29.56
C SER A 58 16.01 1.61 -30.28
N LYS A 59 17.21 1.80 -29.69
CA LYS A 59 18.44 1.08 -30.06
C LYS A 59 18.24 -0.44 -29.88
N LEU A 60 18.82 -1.23 -30.78
CA LEU A 60 18.73 -2.68 -30.80
C LEU A 60 19.23 -3.25 -29.45
N LEU A 61 18.31 -3.74 -28.61
CA LEU A 61 18.67 -4.50 -27.42
C LEU A 61 18.72 -5.97 -27.83
N GLU A 62 19.91 -6.56 -27.81
CA GLU A 62 20.05 -8.00 -28.01
C GLU A 62 19.21 -8.75 -26.94
N PRO A 63 18.45 -9.80 -27.32
CA PRO A 63 17.66 -10.55 -26.36
C PRO A 63 18.53 -11.04 -25.21
N SER A 64 18.13 -10.71 -23.97
CA SER A 64 18.85 -11.11 -22.77
C SER A 64 19.05 -12.63 -22.74
N THR A 65 20.28 -13.09 -22.47
CA THR A 65 20.58 -14.52 -22.33
C THR A 65 19.97 -15.12 -21.06
N ASP A 66 19.71 -14.26 -20.07
CA ASP A 66 19.05 -14.61 -18.82
C ASP A 66 17.52 -14.50 -19.00
N PHE A 67 16.79 -15.52 -18.53
CA PHE A 67 15.34 -15.70 -18.70
C PHE A 67 14.83 -15.88 -20.15
N ARG A 68 15.47 -16.81 -20.89
CA ARG A 68 15.13 -17.16 -22.30
C ARG A 68 13.66 -17.44 -22.59
N CYS A 69 12.87 -17.86 -21.60
CA CYS A 69 11.44 -18.09 -21.77
C CYS A 69 10.66 -16.79 -22.00
N LEU A 70 11.08 -15.67 -21.41
CA LEU A 70 10.41 -14.37 -21.52
C LEU A 70 10.66 -13.70 -22.88
N ASN A 71 11.82 -13.93 -23.49
CA ASN A 71 12.12 -13.45 -24.85
C ASN A 71 11.09 -13.94 -25.88
N ARG A 72 10.41 -15.07 -25.60
CA ARG A 72 9.36 -15.61 -26.47
C ARG A 72 8.10 -14.74 -26.51
N ALA A 73 7.87 -13.90 -25.49
CA ALA A 73 6.76 -12.95 -25.49
C ALA A 73 6.94 -11.82 -26.52
N CYS A 74 8.19 -11.56 -26.95
CA CYS A 74 8.53 -10.48 -27.89
C CYS A 74 8.51 -10.92 -29.36
N ILE A 75 8.20 -12.18 -29.65
CA ILE A 75 8.16 -12.74 -31.02
C ILE A 75 6.84 -12.34 -31.69
N ILE A 76 6.91 -11.73 -32.88
CA ILE A 76 5.75 -11.42 -33.71
C ILE A 76 5.33 -12.70 -34.45
N GLU A 77 4.10 -13.16 -34.25
CA GLU A 77 3.57 -14.40 -34.86
C GLU A 77 2.70 -14.10 -36.09
N ASP A 78 1.84 -13.07 -36.01
CA ASP A 78 1.03 -12.60 -37.14
C ASP A 78 1.08 -11.06 -37.26
N PRO A 79 1.88 -10.52 -38.20
CA PRO A 79 2.06 -9.07 -38.37
C PRO A 79 0.77 -8.32 -38.67
N HIS A 80 -0.23 -8.96 -39.29
CA HIS A 80 -1.48 -8.29 -39.66
C HIS A 80 -2.46 -8.14 -38.50
N MET A 81 -2.29 -8.94 -37.44
CA MET A 81 -3.16 -8.93 -36.27
C MET A 81 -2.49 -8.28 -35.04
N GLU A 82 -1.16 -8.40 -34.92
CA GLU A 82 -0.38 -7.90 -33.79
C GLU A 82 0.18 -6.47 -34.00
N LEU A 83 0.11 -5.90 -35.22
CA LEU A 83 0.63 -4.56 -35.55
C LEU A 83 -0.44 -3.66 -36.17
N LYS A 84 -0.44 -2.38 -35.78
CA LYS A 84 -1.12 -1.29 -36.46
C LYS A 84 -0.39 -0.98 -37.79
N PRO A 85 -1.04 -0.31 -38.76
CA PRO A 85 -0.39 0.10 -40.02
C PRO A 85 0.91 0.92 -39.83
N ASP A 86 1.04 1.58 -38.68
CA ASP A 86 2.21 2.37 -38.28
C ASP A 86 3.34 1.55 -37.63
N GLY A 87 3.21 0.21 -37.58
CA GLY A 87 4.21 -0.71 -37.00
C GLY A 87 4.21 -0.79 -35.46
N LYS A 88 3.26 -0.14 -34.78
CA LYS A 88 3.07 -0.25 -33.32
C LYS A 88 2.20 -1.46 -32.96
N ALA A 89 2.39 -2.04 -31.78
CA ALA A 89 1.58 -3.16 -31.30
C ALA A 89 0.08 -2.82 -31.30
N SER A 90 -0.76 -3.78 -31.68
CA SER A 90 -2.21 -3.63 -31.62
C SER A 90 -2.67 -3.72 -30.16
N ASP A 91 -3.38 -2.68 -29.70
CA ASP A 91 -3.88 -2.59 -28.33
C ASP A 91 -5.17 -3.40 -28.18
N LEU A 92 -5.08 -4.73 -28.29
CA LEU A 92 -6.22 -5.65 -28.20
C LEU A 92 -6.85 -5.72 -26.79
N TRP A 93 -6.21 -5.15 -25.77
CA TRP A 93 -6.64 -5.26 -24.36
C TRP A 93 -6.59 -3.94 -23.56
N SER A 94 -6.49 -2.79 -24.23
CA SER A 94 -6.29 -1.48 -23.57
C SER A 94 -7.55 -0.89 -22.88
N SER A 95 -8.67 -1.60 -22.81
CA SER A 95 -9.91 -1.06 -22.22
C SER A 95 -9.96 -1.15 -20.69
N ALA A 96 -8.85 -0.86 -20.00
CA ALA A 96 -8.83 -0.65 -18.56
C ALA A 96 -8.33 0.79 -18.29
N PRO A 97 -9.17 1.69 -17.75
CA PRO A 97 -8.73 3.06 -17.47
C PRO A 97 -7.58 3.04 -16.45
N SER A 98 -6.42 3.53 -16.89
CA SER A 98 -5.20 3.69 -16.10
C SER A 98 -5.33 4.89 -15.15
N ASN A 99 -6.11 4.75 -14.08
CA ASN A 99 -6.12 5.71 -12.98
C ASN A 99 -4.90 5.48 -12.07
N ASN A 100 -3.73 5.93 -12.52
CA ASN A 100 -2.47 5.86 -11.74
C ASN A 100 -2.39 6.90 -10.61
N GLN A 101 -3.46 7.67 -10.37
CA GLN A 101 -3.55 8.56 -9.22
C GLN A 101 -4.26 7.83 -8.06
N PRO A 102 -3.68 7.84 -6.84
CA PRO A 102 -4.34 7.28 -5.67
C PRO A 102 -5.74 7.87 -5.51
N LEU A 103 -6.72 7.00 -5.25
CA LEU A 103 -8.13 7.34 -5.08
C LEU A 103 -8.36 8.49 -4.09
N SER A 104 -7.51 8.58 -3.07
CA SER A 104 -7.49 9.65 -2.07
C SER A 104 -7.25 11.05 -2.66
N ILE A 105 -6.48 11.17 -3.73
CA ILE A 105 -6.26 12.45 -4.41
C ILE A 105 -7.54 12.91 -5.11
N TYR A 106 -8.28 11.99 -5.74
CA TYR A 106 -9.56 12.31 -6.37
C TYR A 106 -10.60 12.80 -5.37
N GLN A 107 -10.66 12.20 -4.17
CA GLN A 107 -11.52 12.69 -3.08
C GLN A 107 -11.20 14.14 -2.73
N LEU A 108 -9.91 14.45 -2.54
CA LEU A 108 -9.45 15.78 -2.17
C LEU A 108 -9.64 16.84 -3.25
N LEU A 109 -9.73 16.44 -4.53
CA LEU A 109 -10.03 17.37 -5.63
C LEU A 109 -11.50 17.81 -5.66
N THR A 110 -12.41 17.06 -5.02
CA THR A 110 -13.85 17.38 -4.98
C THR A 110 -14.27 18.22 -3.78
N VAL A 111 -13.33 18.64 -2.93
CA VAL A 111 -13.60 19.42 -1.71
C VAL A 111 -12.80 20.71 -1.71
N ASP A 112 -13.27 21.70 -0.97
CA ASP A 112 -12.57 22.98 -0.84
C ASP A 112 -11.31 22.81 0.01
N ARG A 113 -10.15 23.09 -0.60
CA ARG A 113 -8.83 22.92 0.01
C ARG A 113 -8.25 24.21 0.60
N HIS A 114 -9.03 25.28 0.63
CA HIS A 114 -8.63 26.52 1.28
C HIS A 114 -8.65 26.35 2.80
N ILE A 115 -7.51 26.62 3.45
CA ILE A 115 -7.42 26.71 4.92
C ILE A 115 -7.80 28.11 5.37
N THR A 116 -7.25 29.09 4.67
CA THR A 116 -7.58 30.50 4.81
C THR A 116 -8.08 31.00 3.47
N SER A 117 -8.72 32.16 3.44
CA SER A 117 -9.23 32.76 2.20
C SER A 117 -8.15 33.01 1.13
N GLN A 118 -6.86 32.91 1.47
CA GLN A 118 -5.73 33.17 0.58
C GLN A 118 -4.82 31.95 0.38
N PHE A 119 -5.00 30.86 1.13
CA PHE A 119 -4.07 29.72 1.12
C PHE A 119 -4.79 28.40 0.82
N GLU A 120 -4.51 27.87 -0.36
CA GLU A 120 -4.98 26.57 -0.83
C GLU A 120 -3.88 25.51 -0.69
N ILE A 121 -4.21 24.37 -0.06
CA ILE A 121 -3.29 23.23 0.00
C ILE A 121 -3.50 22.34 -1.24
N PRO A 122 -2.43 22.01 -1.99
CA PRO A 122 -2.52 21.00 -3.05
C PRO A 122 -2.96 19.64 -2.52
N ALA A 123 -3.86 18.93 -3.21
CA ALA A 123 -4.36 17.61 -2.78
C ALA A 123 -3.25 16.60 -2.50
N GLY A 124 -2.17 16.62 -3.30
CA GLY A 124 -1.01 15.74 -3.08
C GLY A 124 -0.26 15.99 -1.76
N SER A 125 -0.40 17.17 -1.15
CA SER A 125 0.27 17.51 0.10
C SER A 125 -0.42 16.92 1.34
N PHE A 126 -1.66 16.43 1.24
CA PHE A 126 -2.36 15.85 2.38
C PHE A 126 -1.67 14.60 2.93
N GLY A 127 -0.95 13.84 2.09
CA GLY A 127 -0.14 12.71 2.55
C GLY A 127 0.95 13.11 3.55
N MET A 128 1.39 14.37 3.55
CA MET A 128 2.36 14.89 4.53
C MET A 128 1.80 14.90 5.95
N ILE A 129 0.47 14.98 6.12
CA ILE A 129 -0.16 14.93 7.45
C ILE A 129 0.12 13.59 8.13
N THR A 130 0.03 12.48 7.38
CA THR A 130 0.37 11.14 7.88
C THR A 130 1.83 11.10 8.32
N VAL A 131 2.75 11.64 7.50
CA VAL A 131 4.18 11.70 7.80
C VAL A 131 4.50 12.58 9.01
N LEU A 132 3.82 13.71 9.17
CA LEU A 132 4.00 14.57 10.34
C LEU A 132 3.45 13.88 11.59
N SER A 133 2.28 13.25 11.49
CA SER A 133 1.65 12.54 12.60
C SER A 133 2.53 11.39 13.11
N LEU A 134 3.06 10.54 12.21
CA LEU A 134 3.96 9.45 12.60
C LEU A 134 5.27 9.96 13.21
N THR A 135 5.81 11.08 12.70
CA THR A 135 7.05 11.68 13.23
C THR A 135 6.85 12.25 14.63
N ILE A 136 5.75 12.99 14.84
CA ILE A 136 5.37 13.53 16.15
C ILE A 136 5.12 12.38 17.12
N TRP A 137 4.45 11.32 16.67
CA TRP A 137 4.22 10.14 17.48
C TRP A 137 5.51 9.47 17.93
N PHE A 138 6.49 9.26 17.04
CA PHE A 138 7.79 8.69 17.45
C PHE A 138 8.49 9.57 18.48
N ALA A 139 8.55 10.89 18.25
CA ALA A 139 9.16 11.81 19.21
C ALA A 139 8.47 11.77 20.58
N PHE A 140 7.13 11.67 20.60
CA PHE A 140 6.35 11.55 21.82
C PHE A 140 6.53 10.18 22.49
N TYR A 141 6.51 9.10 21.71
CA TYR A 141 6.66 7.74 22.20
C TYR A 141 8.01 7.55 22.89
N ASP A 142 9.10 7.91 22.22
CA ASP A 142 10.46 7.72 22.73
C ASP A 142 10.77 8.62 23.93
N ARG A 143 10.32 9.89 23.89
CA ARG A 143 10.66 10.86 24.95
C ARG A 143 9.75 10.81 26.17
N ALA A 144 8.47 10.47 26.00
CA ALA A 144 7.48 10.53 27.07
C ALA A 144 6.96 9.15 27.45
N LEU A 145 6.51 8.34 26.49
CA LEU A 145 5.87 7.06 26.79
C LEU A 145 6.85 5.98 27.21
N VAL A 146 8.00 5.82 26.55
CA VAL A 146 9.01 4.82 26.94
C VAL A 146 9.49 5.03 28.38
N PRO A 147 9.98 6.21 28.82
CA PRO A 147 10.43 6.38 30.20
C PRO A 147 9.29 6.28 31.23
N LEU A 148 8.05 6.61 30.85
CA LEU A 148 6.89 6.44 31.73
C LEU A 148 6.51 4.96 31.86
N LEU A 149 6.32 4.29 30.73
CA LEU A 149 5.81 2.92 30.68
C LEU A 149 6.85 1.92 31.14
N SER A 150 8.13 2.10 30.82
CA SER A 150 9.21 1.23 31.34
C SER A 150 9.26 1.20 32.87
N ARG A 151 8.88 2.29 33.55
CA ARG A 151 8.75 2.31 35.02
C ARG A 151 7.59 1.45 35.54
N TYR A 152 6.50 1.36 34.78
CA TYR A 152 5.30 0.63 35.21
C TYR A 152 5.29 -0.82 34.74
N THR A 153 5.73 -1.09 33.52
CA THR A 153 5.69 -2.41 32.89
C THR A 153 6.98 -3.21 33.10
N GLY A 154 8.08 -2.54 33.49
CA GLY A 154 9.39 -3.17 33.64
C GLY A 154 10.06 -3.56 32.32
N LEU A 155 9.42 -3.30 31.17
CA LEU A 155 9.95 -3.62 29.85
C LEU A 155 10.85 -2.48 29.33
N PRO A 156 11.99 -2.80 28.70
CA PRO A 156 12.92 -1.79 28.18
C PRO A 156 12.29 -0.92 27.08
N THR A 157 11.32 -1.46 26.34
CA THR A 157 10.57 -0.77 25.29
C THR A 157 9.22 -0.21 25.77
N GLY A 158 8.89 -0.33 27.06
CA GLY A 158 7.66 0.16 27.68
C GLY A 158 6.40 -0.67 27.40
N ILE A 159 6.14 -1.10 26.15
CA ILE A 159 4.95 -1.89 25.77
C ILE A 159 5.40 -3.15 25.00
N SER A 160 4.69 -4.26 25.17
CA SER A 160 4.96 -5.48 24.41
C SER A 160 4.71 -5.30 22.89
N PRO A 161 5.42 -6.04 22.02
CA PRO A 161 5.20 -5.96 20.57
C PRO A 161 3.77 -6.26 20.14
N PHE A 162 3.13 -7.27 20.75
CA PHE A 162 1.72 -7.63 20.49
C PHE A 162 0.75 -6.52 20.87
N SER A 163 0.98 -5.84 22.00
CA SER A 163 0.14 -4.71 22.40
C SER A 163 0.31 -3.52 21.46
N LYS A 164 1.53 -3.23 20.96
CA LYS A 164 1.76 -2.19 19.94
C LYS A 164 1.00 -2.51 18.65
N MET A 165 1.10 -3.75 18.16
CA MET A 165 0.36 -4.22 16.98
C MET A 165 -1.15 -4.08 17.17
N GLY A 166 -1.68 -4.54 18.31
CA GLY A 166 -3.10 -4.49 18.61
C GLY A 166 -3.66 -3.07 18.70
N ILE A 167 -2.96 -2.17 19.40
CA ILE A 167 -3.35 -0.74 19.47
C ILE A 167 -3.29 -0.11 18.08
N GLY A 168 -2.25 -0.41 17.29
CA GLY A 168 -2.13 0.06 15.91
C GLY A 168 -3.30 -0.39 15.03
N LEU A 169 -3.67 -1.68 15.07
CA LEU A 169 -4.82 -2.20 14.34
C LEU A 169 -6.13 -1.54 14.76
N PHE A 170 -6.34 -1.35 16.07
CA PHE A 170 -7.54 -0.70 16.60
C PHE A 170 -7.64 0.77 16.15
N LEU A 171 -6.55 1.54 16.25
CA LEU A 171 -6.52 2.92 15.76
C LEU A 171 -6.70 2.99 14.23
N GLY A 172 -6.19 1.99 13.50
CA GLY A 172 -6.43 1.85 12.07
C GLY A 172 -7.91 1.63 11.72
N ILE A 173 -8.63 0.84 12.52
CA ILE A 173 -10.09 0.70 12.40
C ILE A 173 -10.78 2.04 12.63
N LEU A 174 -10.41 2.79 13.67
CA LEU A 174 -10.99 4.11 13.90
C LEU A 174 -10.71 5.08 12.73
N ALA A 175 -9.49 5.06 12.17
CA ALA A 175 -9.14 5.88 11.02
C ALA A 175 -9.98 5.53 9.77
N THR A 176 -10.18 4.23 9.51
CA THR A 176 -11.00 3.76 8.38
C THR A 176 -12.48 4.03 8.56
N VAL A 177 -13.01 3.94 9.80
CA VAL A 177 -14.37 4.37 10.15
C VAL A 177 -14.56 5.86 9.86
N LEU A 178 -13.62 6.72 10.30
CA LEU A 178 -13.67 8.16 10.02
C LEU A 178 -13.63 8.44 8.52
N SER A 179 -12.83 7.68 7.76
CA SER A 179 -12.82 7.75 6.29
C SER A 179 -14.17 7.40 5.67
N ALA A 180 -14.81 6.32 6.15
CA ALA A 180 -16.13 5.92 5.66
C ALA A 180 -17.19 6.99 5.95
N ILE A 181 -17.21 7.52 7.17
CA ILE A 181 -18.14 8.59 7.57
C ILE A 181 -17.91 9.86 6.74
N THR A 182 -16.66 10.28 6.59
CA THR A 182 -16.31 11.49 5.83
C THR A 182 -16.73 11.35 4.37
N GLU A 183 -16.51 10.19 3.77
CA GLU A 183 -16.94 9.92 2.40
C GLU A 183 -18.46 9.88 2.26
N THR A 184 -19.18 9.26 3.19
CA THR A 184 -20.66 9.30 3.21
C THR A 184 -21.19 10.73 3.30
N ILE A 185 -20.59 11.59 4.16
CA ILE A 185 -20.97 13.00 4.27
C ILE A 185 -20.68 13.75 2.96
N ARG A 186 -19.48 13.55 2.39
CA ARG A 186 -19.08 14.17 1.12
C ARG A 186 -20.07 13.82 0.02
N ARG A 187 -20.35 12.53 -0.18
CA ARG A 187 -21.28 12.02 -1.20
C ARG A 187 -22.71 12.54 -1.00
N ASN A 188 -23.22 12.54 0.23
CA ASN A 188 -24.56 13.07 0.52
C ASN A 188 -24.67 14.56 0.18
N LYS A 189 -23.62 15.35 0.43
CA LYS A 189 -23.58 16.77 0.01
C LYS A 189 -23.56 16.93 -1.50
N THR A 190 -22.83 16.08 -2.23
CA THR A 190 -22.83 16.07 -3.70
C THR A 190 -24.22 15.84 -4.28
N ILE A 191 -24.92 14.83 -3.77
CA ILE A 191 -26.29 14.49 -4.22
C ILE A 191 -27.25 15.64 -3.94
N ASN A 192 -27.20 16.20 -2.73
CA ASN A 192 -28.07 17.33 -2.35
C ASN A 192 -27.81 18.60 -3.17
N ALA A 193 -26.57 18.79 -3.64
CA ALA A 193 -26.19 19.90 -4.50
C ALA A 193 -26.45 19.63 -6.00
N GLY A 194 -26.83 18.41 -6.39
CA GLY A 194 -27.10 18.03 -7.78
C GLY A 194 -25.83 17.84 -8.63
N PHE A 195 -24.67 17.61 -8.00
CA PHE A 195 -23.37 17.47 -8.69
C PHE A 195 -22.95 16.01 -8.93
N GLU A 196 -23.89 15.06 -8.92
CA GLU A 196 -23.59 13.62 -9.07
C GLU A 196 -22.88 13.28 -10.39
N ASP A 197 -23.30 13.93 -11.48
CA ASP A 197 -22.76 13.68 -12.82
C ASP A 197 -21.53 14.53 -13.17
N ASP A 198 -21.19 15.54 -12.37
CA ASP A 198 -20.03 16.41 -12.63
C ASP A 198 -18.78 15.88 -11.89
N PRO A 199 -17.79 15.33 -12.60
CA PRO A 199 -16.58 14.80 -11.97
C PRO A 199 -15.64 15.88 -11.43
N ASN A 200 -15.79 17.14 -11.85
CA ASN A 200 -14.92 18.25 -11.47
C ASN A 200 -15.58 19.20 -10.46
N ALA A 201 -16.80 18.90 -10.03
CA ALA A 201 -17.50 19.73 -9.06
C ALA A 201 -16.74 19.77 -7.72
N VAL A 202 -16.49 20.99 -7.26
CA VAL A 202 -15.88 21.26 -5.95
C VAL A 202 -17.00 21.60 -4.97
N LEU A 203 -17.14 20.75 -3.95
CA LEU A 203 -18.12 20.93 -2.89
C LEU A 203 -17.66 22.01 -1.92
N ASN A 204 -18.62 22.78 -1.40
CA ASN A 204 -18.40 23.64 -0.23
C ASN A 204 -18.31 22.78 1.06
N MET A 205 -17.26 21.97 1.13
CA MET A 205 -16.88 21.15 2.26
C MET A 205 -15.39 21.33 2.43
N SER A 206 -14.96 21.71 3.64
CA SER A 206 -13.54 21.90 3.92
C SER A 206 -12.78 20.57 3.82
N SER A 207 -11.57 20.62 3.27
CA SER A 207 -10.63 19.50 3.27
C SER A 207 -10.15 19.10 4.68
N MET A 208 -10.42 19.93 5.70
CA MET A 208 -10.06 19.64 7.10
C MET A 208 -10.72 18.38 7.66
N TRP A 209 -11.84 17.95 7.09
CA TRP A 209 -12.50 16.69 7.46
C TRP A 209 -11.62 15.46 7.24
N PHE A 210 -10.64 15.53 6.32
CA PHE A 210 -9.69 14.44 6.07
C PHE A 210 -8.51 14.44 7.05
N VAL A 211 -8.28 15.51 7.81
CA VAL A 211 -7.11 15.61 8.72
C VAL A 211 -7.18 14.60 9.87
N PRO A 212 -8.31 14.42 10.59
CA PRO A 212 -8.37 13.47 11.71
C PRO A 212 -8.07 12.03 11.31
N GLN A 213 -8.62 11.57 10.18
CA GLN A 213 -8.37 10.23 9.66
C GLN A 213 -6.92 10.03 9.22
N LEU A 214 -6.30 11.02 8.56
CA LEU A 214 -4.90 10.95 8.13
C LEU A 214 -3.93 10.96 9.32
N ALA A 215 -4.22 11.80 10.32
CA ALA A 215 -3.43 11.86 11.54
C ALA A 215 -3.51 10.55 12.32
N LEU A 216 -4.72 10.00 12.52
CA LEU A 216 -4.92 8.71 13.20
C LEU A 216 -4.26 7.57 12.44
N TYR A 217 -4.35 7.56 11.11
CA TYR A 217 -3.67 6.55 10.28
C TYR A 217 -2.15 6.58 10.50
N GLY A 218 -1.53 7.76 10.56
CA GLY A 218 -0.09 7.89 10.83
C GLY A 218 0.33 7.34 12.21
N VAL A 219 -0.47 7.57 13.26
CA VAL A 219 -0.21 7.00 14.60
C VAL A 219 -0.41 5.48 14.60
N ALA A 220 -1.48 5.01 13.97
CA ALA A 220 -1.82 3.59 13.86
C ALA A 220 -0.71 2.81 13.15
N GLU A 221 -0.24 3.33 12.02
CA GLU A 221 0.83 2.75 11.22
C GLU A 221 2.15 2.72 12.00
N ALA A 222 2.53 3.81 12.67
CA ALA A 222 3.75 3.87 13.47
C ALA A 222 3.78 2.78 14.56
N LEU A 223 2.68 2.62 15.30
CA LEU A 223 2.56 1.59 16.33
C LEU A 223 2.60 0.17 15.75
N ASN A 224 1.88 -0.05 14.64
CA ASN A 224 1.79 -1.36 14.02
C ASN A 224 3.14 -1.81 13.45
N VAL A 225 3.82 -0.93 12.71
CA VAL A 225 5.12 -1.22 12.08
C VAL A 225 6.19 -1.48 13.13
N VAL A 226 6.27 -0.67 14.19
CA VAL A 226 7.24 -0.92 15.28
C VAL A 226 6.97 -2.26 15.95
N GLY A 227 5.71 -2.59 16.25
CA GLY A 227 5.35 -3.89 16.83
C GLY A 227 5.71 -5.06 15.92
N GLN A 228 5.48 -4.95 14.60
CA GLN A 228 5.88 -5.96 13.61
C GLN A 228 7.38 -6.15 13.53
N ILE A 229 8.14 -5.05 13.46
CA ILE A 229 9.60 -5.10 13.38
C ILE A 229 10.17 -5.75 14.65
N GLU A 230 9.75 -5.30 15.84
CA GLU A 230 10.20 -5.89 17.11
C GLU A 230 9.85 -7.38 17.21
N PHE A 231 8.64 -7.76 16.78
CA PHE A 231 8.22 -9.16 16.77
C PHE A 231 9.09 -10.02 15.83
N ILE A 232 9.30 -9.58 14.58
CA ILE A 232 10.12 -10.33 13.62
C ILE A 232 11.56 -10.48 14.14
N TYR A 233 12.12 -9.43 14.75
CA TYR A 233 13.45 -9.47 15.37
C TYR A 233 13.52 -10.32 16.64
N SER A 234 12.40 -10.52 17.34
CA SER A 234 12.34 -11.46 18.46
C SER A 234 12.33 -12.93 18.01
N LEU A 235 11.79 -13.19 16.81
CA LEU A 235 11.69 -14.54 16.24
C LEU A 235 12.98 -14.99 15.54
N LEU A 236 13.74 -14.05 14.98
CA LEU A 236 14.93 -14.33 14.19
C LEU A 236 16.23 -13.97 14.93
N PRO A 237 17.29 -14.79 14.83
CA PRO A 237 18.59 -14.46 15.41
C PRO A 237 19.15 -13.15 14.84
N LYS A 238 19.92 -12.40 15.64
CA LYS A 238 20.54 -11.11 15.23
C LYS A 238 21.38 -11.19 13.95
N THR A 239 21.98 -12.36 13.68
CA THR A 239 22.76 -12.64 12.46
C THR A 239 21.91 -12.65 11.18
N MET A 240 20.58 -12.75 11.30
CA MET A 240 19.62 -12.77 10.19
C MET A 240 18.81 -11.48 10.05
N SER A 241 19.34 -10.36 10.56
CA SER A 241 18.65 -9.06 10.50
C SER A 241 18.23 -8.62 9.09
N SER A 242 19.05 -8.93 8.08
CA SER A 242 18.69 -8.66 6.68
C SER A 242 17.51 -9.49 6.19
N PHE A 243 17.36 -10.73 6.69
CA PHE A 243 16.22 -11.59 6.35
C PHE A 243 14.93 -11.09 7.00
N ALA A 244 15.00 -10.60 8.24
CA ALA A 244 13.89 -9.94 8.93
C ALA A 244 13.35 -8.73 8.13
N ALA A 245 14.25 -7.84 7.70
CA ALA A 245 13.89 -6.69 6.87
C ALA A 245 13.30 -7.11 5.52
N ALA A 246 13.89 -8.12 4.85
CA ALA A 246 13.39 -8.65 3.59
C ALA A 246 11.97 -9.24 3.75
N LEU A 247 11.73 -10.03 4.80
CA LEU A 247 10.42 -10.63 5.08
C LEU A 247 9.35 -9.56 5.33
N TYR A 248 9.70 -8.50 6.06
CA TYR A 248 8.80 -7.36 6.27
C TYR A 248 8.44 -6.66 4.95
N THR A 249 9.43 -6.30 4.13
CA THR A 249 9.18 -5.65 2.83
C THR A 249 8.42 -6.54 1.85
N PHE A 250 8.67 -7.86 1.88
CA PHE A 250 7.90 -8.84 1.12
C PHE A 250 6.44 -8.86 1.58
N GLY A 251 6.18 -8.77 2.88
CA GLY A 251 4.84 -8.64 3.44
C GLY A 251 4.10 -7.39 2.91
N LEU A 252 4.77 -6.24 2.86
CA LEU A 252 4.20 -5.01 2.27
C LEU A 252 3.89 -5.16 0.78
N ALA A 253 4.75 -5.83 0.02
CA ALA A 253 4.52 -6.12 -1.39
C ALA A 253 3.30 -7.03 -1.57
N LEU A 254 3.19 -8.10 -0.78
CA LEU A 254 2.05 -9.01 -0.82
C LEU A 254 0.74 -8.29 -0.44
N ALA A 255 0.77 -7.43 0.58
CA ALA A 255 -0.38 -6.61 0.97
C ALA A 255 -0.83 -5.68 -0.18
N SER A 256 0.11 -5.07 -0.90
CA SER A 256 -0.19 -4.22 -2.06
C SER A 256 -0.83 -5.01 -3.21
N LEU A 257 -0.39 -6.25 -3.45
CA LEU A 257 -1.02 -7.15 -4.43
C LEU A 257 -2.44 -7.53 -4.02
N ILE A 258 -2.66 -7.87 -2.76
CA ILE A 258 -3.99 -8.19 -2.22
C ILE A 258 -4.91 -6.97 -2.35
N ASN A 259 -4.41 -5.77 -2.05
CA ASN A 259 -5.18 -4.54 -2.21
C ASN A 259 -5.57 -4.29 -3.67
N SER A 260 -4.64 -4.49 -4.62
CA SER A 260 -4.94 -4.36 -6.05
C SER A 260 -5.97 -5.38 -6.51
N LEU A 261 -5.86 -6.64 -6.07
CA LEU A 261 -6.83 -7.69 -6.37
C LEU A 261 -8.21 -7.30 -5.83
N LEU A 262 -8.27 -6.81 -4.59
CA LEU A 262 -9.52 -6.40 -3.95
C LEU A 262 -10.21 -5.29 -4.74
N VAL A 263 -9.46 -4.27 -5.18
CA VAL A 263 -9.98 -3.20 -6.03
C VAL A 263 -10.55 -3.76 -7.34
N SER A 264 -9.82 -4.64 -8.02
CA SER A 264 -10.29 -5.25 -9.28
C SER A 264 -11.53 -6.14 -9.09
N VAL A 265 -11.60 -6.90 -7.99
CA VAL A 265 -12.76 -7.74 -7.66
C VAL A 265 -13.98 -6.87 -7.36
N VAL A 266 -13.83 -5.82 -6.56
CA VAL A 266 -14.92 -4.88 -6.25
C VAL A 266 -15.40 -4.20 -7.52
N ASP A 267 -14.49 -3.70 -8.36
CA ASP A 267 -14.84 -3.03 -9.61
C ASP A 267 -15.60 -3.97 -10.56
N SER A 268 -15.13 -5.20 -10.74
CA SER A 268 -15.76 -6.22 -11.57
C SER A 268 -17.16 -6.62 -11.06
N ILE A 269 -17.30 -6.88 -9.76
CA ILE A 269 -18.59 -7.29 -9.18
C ILE A 269 -19.60 -6.14 -9.23
N THR A 270 -19.17 -4.91 -8.95
CA THR A 270 -20.07 -3.76 -8.79
C THR A 270 -20.46 -3.12 -10.12
N SER A 271 -19.63 -3.25 -11.17
CA SER A 271 -19.97 -2.84 -12.54
C SER A 271 -20.82 -3.87 -13.30
N THR A 272 -20.99 -5.08 -12.75
CA THR A 272 -21.79 -6.14 -13.38
C THR A 272 -23.25 -5.71 -13.52
N GLY A 273 -23.83 -5.96 -14.70
CA GLY A 273 -25.23 -5.66 -14.99
C GLY A 273 -25.52 -4.21 -15.41
N GLY A 274 -24.50 -3.43 -15.79
CA GLY A 274 -24.66 -2.04 -16.24
C GLY A 274 -24.78 -1.02 -15.11
N ASN A 275 -24.56 -1.46 -13.86
CA ASN A 275 -24.53 -0.60 -12.70
C ASN A 275 -23.22 0.22 -12.62
N THR A 276 -23.25 1.33 -11.90
CA THR A 276 -22.08 2.16 -11.65
C THR A 276 -21.16 1.48 -10.63
N SER A 277 -19.90 1.26 -11.01
CA SER A 277 -18.87 0.74 -10.10
C SER A 277 -18.74 1.60 -8.85
N TRP A 278 -18.47 0.96 -7.71
CA TRP A 278 -18.15 1.68 -6.46
C TRP A 278 -16.91 2.54 -6.61
N LEU A 279 -15.98 2.14 -7.48
CA LEU A 279 -14.70 2.79 -7.75
C LEU A 279 -14.70 3.48 -9.13
N ALA A 280 -15.87 3.94 -9.58
CA ALA A 280 -16.02 4.63 -10.87
C ALA A 280 -15.09 5.85 -11.00
N THR A 281 -14.66 6.14 -12.23
CA THR A 281 -13.83 7.30 -12.56
C THR A 281 -14.47 8.62 -12.11
N ASN A 282 -15.79 8.72 -12.21
CA ASN A 282 -16.53 9.80 -11.57
C ASN A 282 -16.81 9.42 -10.10
N ILE A 283 -16.03 10.00 -9.19
CA ILE A 283 -16.12 9.76 -7.75
C ILE A 283 -17.43 10.27 -7.12
N ASN A 284 -18.11 11.20 -7.78
CA ASN A 284 -19.39 11.75 -7.34
C ASN A 284 -20.53 10.76 -7.62
N ARG A 285 -20.43 10.00 -8.71
CA ARG A 285 -21.36 8.94 -9.10
C ARG A 285 -21.02 7.59 -8.46
N GLY A 286 -19.75 7.33 -8.20
CA GLY A 286 -19.27 6.14 -7.52
C GLY A 286 -19.78 6.02 -6.08
N HIS A 287 -19.81 4.79 -5.59
CA HIS A 287 -20.14 4.46 -4.20
C HIS A 287 -18.89 4.17 -3.38
N LEU A 288 -18.00 5.17 -3.31
CA LEU A 288 -16.74 5.05 -2.58
C LEU A 288 -16.96 4.84 -1.07
N ASP A 289 -18.06 5.36 -0.55
CA ASP A 289 -18.52 5.12 0.81
C ASP A 289 -18.68 3.62 1.12
N TYR A 290 -19.27 2.84 0.21
CA TYR A 290 -19.40 1.39 0.38
C TYR A 290 -18.04 0.68 0.37
N TYR A 291 -17.10 1.12 -0.47
CA TYR A 291 -15.74 0.57 -0.45
C TYR A 291 -15.03 0.89 0.88
N CYS A 292 -15.16 2.10 1.42
CA CYS A 292 -14.62 2.45 2.74
C CYS A 292 -15.24 1.60 3.87
N TRP A 293 -16.55 1.35 3.83
CA TRP A 293 -17.22 0.46 4.79
C TRP A 293 -16.78 -1.00 4.65
N LEU A 294 -16.57 -1.49 3.42
CA LEU A 294 -16.00 -2.82 3.17
C LEU A 294 -14.58 -2.95 3.77
N MET A 295 -13.72 -1.96 3.56
CA MET A 295 -12.37 -1.93 4.13
C MET A 295 -12.40 -1.90 5.66
N THR A 296 -13.34 -1.16 6.23
CA THR A 296 -13.56 -1.13 7.68
C THR A 296 -13.96 -2.51 8.20
N PHE A 297 -14.92 -3.16 7.55
CA PHE A 297 -15.38 -4.50 7.92
C PHE A 297 -14.25 -5.55 7.85
N LEU A 298 -13.46 -5.55 6.76
CA LEU A 298 -12.30 -6.42 6.63
C LEU A 298 -11.25 -6.15 7.71
N SER A 299 -11.03 -4.88 8.07
CA SER A 299 -10.10 -4.49 9.14
C SER A 299 -10.56 -4.98 10.52
N VAL A 300 -11.87 -4.94 10.78
CA VAL A 300 -12.47 -5.49 12.01
C VAL A 300 -12.29 -7.01 12.09
N ILE A 301 -12.55 -7.74 10.99
CA ILE A 301 -12.28 -9.19 10.92
C ILE A 301 -10.81 -9.48 11.19
N ASN A 302 -9.90 -8.73 10.55
CA ASN A 302 -8.46 -8.90 10.74
C ASN A 302 -8.03 -8.65 12.19
N PHE A 303 -8.63 -7.67 12.87
CA PHE A 303 -8.37 -7.41 14.29
C PHE A 303 -8.82 -8.58 15.19
N PHE A 304 -10.02 -9.13 14.97
CA PHE A 304 -10.45 -10.30 15.72
C PHE A 304 -9.62 -11.55 15.42
N TYR A 305 -9.21 -11.74 14.16
CA TYR A 305 -8.27 -12.79 13.79
C TYR A 305 -6.93 -12.62 14.54
N PHE A 306 -6.37 -11.41 14.57
CA PHE A 306 -5.16 -11.11 15.34
C PHE A 306 -5.32 -11.43 16.84
N LEU A 307 -6.45 -11.06 17.46
CA LEU A 307 -6.72 -11.40 18.86
C LEU A 307 -6.83 -12.91 19.09
N ALA A 308 -7.46 -13.65 18.17
CA ALA A 308 -7.56 -15.10 18.24
C ALA A 308 -6.18 -15.76 18.14
N VAL A 309 -5.32 -15.29 17.25
CA VAL A 309 -3.93 -15.76 17.12
C VAL A 309 -3.15 -15.46 18.40
N CYS A 310 -3.23 -14.25 18.94
CA CYS A 310 -2.54 -13.90 20.19
C CYS A 310 -2.97 -14.82 21.34
N ARG A 311 -4.28 -15.08 21.47
CA ARG A 311 -4.82 -15.97 22.50
C ARG A 311 -4.33 -17.41 22.33
N PHE A 312 -4.28 -17.91 21.09
CA PHE A 312 -3.79 -19.24 20.79
C PHE A 312 -2.29 -19.41 21.09
N THR A 313 -1.48 -18.40 20.74
CA THR A 313 -0.04 -18.39 21.03
C THR A 313 0.24 -18.34 22.54
N ASP A 314 -0.56 -17.60 23.30
CA ASP A 314 -0.45 -17.51 24.77
C ASP A 314 -0.83 -18.84 25.47
N GLN A 315 -1.87 -19.52 25.00
CA GLN A 315 -2.26 -20.84 25.52
C GLN A 315 -1.18 -21.91 25.29
N HIS A 316 -0.53 -21.90 24.14
CA HIS A 316 0.57 -22.84 23.87
C HIS A 316 1.81 -22.61 24.74
N HIS A 317 2.03 -21.39 25.25
CA HIS A 317 3.08 -21.14 26.24
C HIS A 317 2.77 -21.76 27.60
N HIS A 318 1.51 -21.77 27.99
CA HIS A 318 1.09 -22.32 29.28
C HIS A 318 1.00 -23.86 29.29
N ASP A 319 0.66 -24.49 28.17
CA ASP A 319 0.47 -25.94 28.08
C ASP A 319 1.71 -26.73 27.59
N GLY A 320 2.78 -26.08 27.13
CA GLY A 320 3.93 -26.77 26.54
C GLY A 320 5.27 -26.09 26.76
N ARG A 321 6.17 -26.76 27.50
CA ARG A 321 7.61 -26.70 27.25
C ARG A 321 7.88 -27.13 25.80
N SER A 322 7.73 -26.22 24.85
CA SER A 322 8.18 -26.40 23.47
C SER A 322 8.55 -25.04 22.90
N GLY A 323 9.86 -24.84 22.78
CA GLY A 323 10.47 -23.57 22.42
C GLY A 323 9.99 -23.01 21.07
N LEU A 324 9.43 -21.81 21.14
CA LEU A 324 9.50 -20.81 20.08
C LEU A 324 10.05 -19.47 20.61
N PHE A 325 10.62 -19.47 21.82
CA PHE A 325 11.28 -18.34 22.45
C PHE A 325 12.47 -18.91 23.24
N PRO A 326 13.72 -18.76 22.76
CA PRO A 326 14.87 -19.04 23.60
C PRO A 326 14.97 -17.92 24.64
N GLU A 327 14.68 -18.25 25.90
CA GLU A 327 15.52 -17.97 27.08
C GLU A 327 16.18 -16.57 27.23
N ALA A 328 15.64 -15.51 26.63
CA ALA A 328 16.25 -14.18 26.71
C ALA A 328 15.81 -13.38 27.95
N GLU A 329 14.70 -13.76 28.60
CA GLU A 329 14.21 -13.08 29.82
C GLU A 329 14.72 -13.71 31.12
N GLU A 330 14.99 -15.02 31.17
CA GLU A 330 15.46 -15.67 32.40
C GLU A 330 16.95 -15.45 32.68
N GLU A 331 17.82 -15.44 31.66
CA GLU A 331 19.25 -15.14 31.89
C GLU A 331 19.46 -13.68 32.34
N HIS A 332 18.67 -12.72 31.83
CA HIS A 332 18.83 -11.32 32.18
C HIS A 332 18.33 -11.00 33.60
N PHE A 333 17.32 -11.72 34.09
CA PHE A 333 16.86 -11.63 35.48
C PHE A 333 17.75 -12.41 36.46
N ALA A 334 18.30 -13.56 36.04
CA ALA A 334 19.26 -14.30 36.85
C ALA A 334 20.55 -13.48 37.06
N ASN A 335 21.09 -12.88 35.99
CA ASN A 335 22.35 -12.13 36.08
C ASN A 335 22.23 -10.85 36.92
N ASN A 336 21.06 -10.17 36.90
CA ASN A 336 20.81 -8.99 37.73
C ASN A 336 20.53 -9.32 39.20
N ARG A 337 20.08 -10.54 39.56
CA ARG A 337 20.00 -10.94 40.97
C ARG A 337 21.36 -11.23 41.60
N PHE A 338 22.33 -11.71 40.81
CA PHE A 338 23.67 -11.99 41.32
C PHE A 338 24.56 -10.76 41.43
N HIS A 339 24.34 -9.71 40.62
CA HIS A 339 25.12 -8.46 40.69
C HIS A 339 24.57 -7.40 41.67
N GLY A 340 23.34 -7.56 42.19
CA GLY A 340 22.76 -6.64 43.17
C GLY A 340 23.08 -6.94 44.64
N ALA A 341 23.82 -8.00 44.94
CA ALA A 341 24.11 -8.46 46.32
C ALA A 341 25.57 -8.24 46.76
N SER A 342 26.39 -7.56 45.97
CA SER A 342 27.77 -7.24 46.32
C SER A 342 28.17 -5.86 45.83
N LEU A 343 27.80 -4.83 46.60
CA LEU A 343 28.62 -3.68 46.99
C LEU A 343 27.79 -2.66 47.78
#